data_AF-A0A257RPD9-F1
#
_entry.id   AF-A0A257RPD9-F1
#
_cell.length_a   1.000
_cell.length_b   1.000
_cell.length_c   1.000
_cell.angle_alpha   90.00
_cell.angle_beta   90.00
_cell.angle_gamma   90.00
#
_symmetry.space_group_name_H-M   'P 1'
#
loop_
_entity.id
_entity.type
_entity.pdbx_description
1 polymer ?
#
loop_
_entity_poly.entity_id
_entity_poly.type
_entity_poly.pdbx_seq_one_letter_code
_entity_poly.pdbx_strand_id
1 'polypeptide(L)'
;WDRVARVDIRHLLGLPGFSALGLETAGGRGTLNPAPGGAGFGPSWRLVVDLGPEVKAWDTYPGGQSGNPASPQYEDRIPQWLAGQLSPVLFPRAAAELPADRTEATLTLTPRGP
;
A
#
# COMPACT_ATOMS: atom_id res chain seq x y z
N TRP A 1 4.41 -7.85 22.89
CA TRP A 1 4.30 -6.39 22.71
C TRP A 1 3.27 -6.04 21.64
N ASP A 2 3.23 -6.80 20.54
CA ASP A 2 2.11 -6.95 19.60
C ASP A 2 0.68 -6.85 20.19
N ARG A 3 0.47 -7.37 21.40
CA ARG A 3 -0.83 -7.38 22.07
C ARG A 3 -1.29 -6.00 22.61
N VAL A 4 -0.44 -4.97 22.55
CA VAL A 4 -0.69 -3.64 23.17
C VAL A 4 -0.84 -2.51 22.15
N ALA A 5 -0.30 -2.64 20.92
CA ALA A 5 -0.41 -1.61 19.88
C ALA A 5 -1.26 -2.08 18.71
N ARG A 6 -2.41 -1.42 18.51
CA ARG A 6 -3.32 -1.63 17.38
C ARG A 6 -3.45 -0.37 16.57
N VAL A 7 -3.52 -0.50 15.25
CA VAL A 7 -3.79 0.61 14.34
C VAL A 7 -5.10 0.40 13.60
N ASP A 8 -5.72 1.52 13.27
CA ASP A 8 -6.95 1.56 12.47
C ASP A 8 -6.65 2.33 11.18
N ILE A 9 -7.03 1.75 10.05
CA ILE A 9 -7.09 2.43 8.76
C ILE A 9 -8.56 2.76 8.52
N ARG A 10 -8.93 4.01 8.79
CA ARG A 10 -10.31 4.46 8.69
C ARG A 10 -10.64 4.90 7.26
N HIS A 11 -11.80 4.49 6.78
CA HIS A 11 -12.40 5.05 5.57
C HIS A 11 -12.56 6.57 5.72
N LEU A 12 -12.45 7.34 4.64
CA LEU A 12 -12.54 8.81 4.66
C LEU A 12 -13.82 9.34 5.33
N LEU A 13 -14.94 8.65 5.11
CA LEU A 13 -16.24 9.00 5.71
C LEU A 13 -16.44 8.43 7.13
N GLY A 14 -15.44 7.77 7.72
CA GLY A 14 -15.53 7.15 9.04
C GLY A 14 -16.46 5.93 9.10
N LEU A 15 -16.83 5.36 7.96
CA LEU A 15 -17.72 4.20 7.88
C LEU A 15 -16.97 2.93 8.33
N PRO A 16 -17.39 2.26 9.42
CA PRO A 16 -16.68 1.09 9.94
C PRO A 16 -16.63 -0.07 8.95
N GLY A 17 -17.68 -0.26 8.14
CA GLY A 17 -17.76 -1.36 7.16
C GLY A 17 -16.77 -1.27 6.00
N PHE A 18 -16.12 -0.11 5.81
CA PHE A 18 -15.06 0.09 4.81
C PHE A 18 -13.71 0.42 5.47
N SER A 19 -13.60 0.25 6.79
CA SER A 19 -12.38 0.52 7.55
C SER A 19 -11.72 -0.79 7.96
N ALA A 20 -10.39 -0.84 7.96
CA ALA A 20 -9.64 -1.93 8.55
C ALA A 20 -9.28 -1.55 9.99
N LEU A 21 -9.98 -2.15 10.95
CA LEU A 21 -9.92 -1.76 12.37
C LEU A 21 -9.19 -2.82 13.21
N GLY A 22 -8.52 -2.37 14.28
CA GLY A 22 -7.92 -3.26 15.27
C GLY A 22 -6.73 -4.08 14.76
N LEU A 23 -6.02 -3.58 13.75
CA LEU A 23 -4.89 -4.28 13.14
C LEU A 23 -3.72 -4.32 14.11
N GLU A 24 -3.22 -5.53 14.41
CA GLU A 24 -2.11 -5.73 15.34
C GLU A 24 -0.79 -5.29 14.72
N THR A 25 0.00 -4.52 15.47
CA THR A 25 1.30 -4.04 14.98
C THR A 25 2.35 -4.03 16.09
N ALA A 26 3.61 -4.27 15.72
CA ALA A 26 4.74 -4.22 16.64
C ALA A 26 5.26 -2.79 16.90
N GLY A 27 4.62 -1.75 16.34
CA GLY A 27 5.06 -0.36 16.41
C GLY A 27 4.52 0.46 17.58
N GLY A 28 4.99 1.70 17.70
CA GLY A 28 4.59 2.65 18.74
C GLY A 28 5.10 4.07 18.53
N ARG A 29 4.59 5.04 19.31
CA ARG A 29 4.80 6.49 19.14
C ARG A 29 6.27 6.93 19.00
N GLY A 30 7.19 6.21 19.63
CA GLY A 30 8.63 6.51 19.65
C GLY A 30 9.51 5.45 19.01
N THR A 31 8.94 4.59 18.16
CA THR A 31 9.70 3.49 17.51
C THR A 31 9.91 3.77 16.03
N LEU A 32 10.85 3.04 15.41
CA LEU A 32 11.09 3.13 13.95
C LEU A 32 9.84 2.77 13.12
N ASN A 33 8.93 1.97 13.67
CA ASN A 33 7.60 1.75 13.11
C ASN A 33 6.60 2.64 13.87
N PRO A 34 6.43 3.93 13.50
CA PRO A 34 5.62 4.89 14.24
C PRO A 34 4.14 4.58 14.08
N ALA A 35 3.65 3.61 14.86
CA ALA A 35 2.28 3.13 14.86
C ALA A 35 1.63 3.36 16.24
N PRO A 36 1.51 4.62 16.70
CA PRO A 36 0.84 4.91 17.96
C PRO A 36 -0.64 4.53 17.85
N GLY A 37 -1.06 3.55 18.64
CA GLY A 37 -2.42 3.06 18.56
C GLY A 37 -3.46 4.16 18.81
N GLY A 38 -4.58 4.10 18.08
CA GLY A 38 -5.67 5.07 18.16
C GLY A 38 -5.32 6.49 17.67
N ALA A 39 -4.13 6.74 17.14
CA ALA A 39 -3.69 8.10 16.81
C ALA A 39 -4.16 8.61 15.44
N GLY A 40 -4.77 7.76 14.60
CA GLY A 40 -5.23 8.13 13.26
C GLY A 40 -4.11 8.40 12.25
N PHE A 41 -2.86 8.11 12.60
CA PHE A 41 -1.71 8.20 11.72
C PHE A 41 -0.77 7.00 11.92
N GLY A 42 0.07 6.77 10.93
CA GLY A 42 1.06 5.71 10.91
C GLY A 42 1.88 5.77 9.62
N PRO A 43 2.72 4.77 9.35
CA PRO A 43 3.50 4.72 8.12
C PRO A 43 2.58 4.49 6.92
N SER A 44 2.31 5.56 6.17
CA SER A 44 1.52 5.52 4.95
C SER A 44 2.24 4.85 3.80
N TRP A 45 3.57 4.86 3.79
CA TRP A 45 4.38 4.23 2.74
C TRP A 45 5.75 3.86 3.30
N ARG A 46 6.27 2.71 2.88
CA ARG A 46 7.64 2.27 3.14
C ARG A 46 8.28 1.98 1.79
N LEU A 47 9.46 2.54 1.57
CA LEU A 47 10.19 2.44 0.30
C LEU A 47 11.67 2.18 0.61
N VAL A 48 12.26 1.23 -0.12
CA VAL A 48 13.70 1.01 -0.17
C VAL A 48 14.12 1.12 -1.62
N VAL A 49 15.20 1.87 -1.88
CA VAL A 49 15.77 2.05 -3.23
C VAL A 49 17.24 1.68 -3.21
N ASP A 50 17.63 0.81 -4.12
CA ASP A 50 19.01 0.51 -4.46
C ASP A 50 19.41 1.33 -5.69
N LEU A 51 20.42 2.19 -5.54
CA LEU A 51 20.91 3.14 -6.54
C LEU A 51 22.18 2.63 -7.26
N GLY A 52 22.31 1.32 -7.41
CA GLY A 52 23.34 0.71 -8.25
C GLY A 52 23.23 1.10 -9.73
N PRO A 53 24.07 0.51 -10.61
CA PRO A 53 24.04 0.77 -12.05
C PRO A 53 22.66 0.56 -12.69
N GLU A 54 21.86 -0.35 -12.11
CA GLU A 54 20.44 -0.52 -12.38
C GLU A 54 19.66 -0.19 -11.10
N VAL A 55 18.70 0.75 -11.20
CA VAL A 55 17.87 1.15 -10.06
C VAL A 55 16.86 0.06 -9.74
N LYS A 56 16.81 -0.36 -8.48
CA LYS A 56 15.79 -1.29 -7.97
C LYS A 56 15.07 -0.65 -6.79
N ALA A 57 13.77 -0.87 -6.70
CA ALA A 57 13.01 -0.38 -5.57
C ALA A 57 11.98 -1.41 -5.10
N TRP A 58 11.69 -1.35 -3.80
CA TRP A 58 10.67 -2.16 -3.17
C TRP A 58 9.84 -1.30 -2.24
N ASP A 59 8.53 -1.51 -2.26
CA ASP A 59 7.63 -0.69 -1.49
C ASP A 59 6.47 -1.45 -0.86
N THR A 60 5.82 -0.81 0.11
CA THR A 60 4.52 -1.23 0.62
C THR A 60 3.79 -0.04 1.23
N TYR A 61 2.47 -0.04 1.15
CA TYR A 61 1.58 0.92 1.81
C TYR A 61 0.32 0.19 2.31
N PRO A 62 -0.42 0.76 3.28
CA PRO A 62 -1.62 0.14 3.83
C PRO A 62 -2.81 0.27 2.86
N GLY A 63 -3.68 -0.74 2.81
CA GLY A 63 -4.85 -0.75 1.92
C GLY A 63 -4.57 -1.56 0.66
N GLY A 64 -4.85 -0.98 -0.51
CA GLY A 64 -4.67 -1.61 -1.81
C GLY A 64 -4.61 -0.59 -2.96
N GLN A 65 -4.48 -1.04 -4.20
CA GLN A 65 -4.36 -0.12 -5.36
C GLN A 65 -5.66 0.57 -5.76
N SER A 66 -6.79 0.06 -5.28
CA SER A 66 -8.10 0.63 -5.56
C SER A 66 -8.61 1.45 -4.40
N GLY A 67 -9.19 2.62 -4.70
CA GLY A 67 -9.95 3.41 -3.73
C GLY A 67 -11.42 2.97 -3.60
N ASN A 68 -11.86 1.98 -4.37
CA ASN A 68 -13.25 1.50 -4.37
C ASN A 68 -13.42 0.33 -3.38
N PRO A 69 -14.24 0.45 -2.32
CA PRO A 69 -14.46 -0.63 -1.35
C PRO A 69 -15.02 -1.94 -1.94
N ALA A 70 -15.60 -1.90 -3.14
CA ALA A 70 -16.08 -3.10 -3.84
C ALA A 70 -14.98 -3.84 -4.64
N SER A 71 -13.78 -3.27 -4.74
CA SER A 71 -12.66 -3.87 -5.46
C SER A 71 -11.91 -4.86 -4.56
N PRO A 72 -11.50 -6.03 -5.08
CA PRO A 72 -10.66 -6.95 -4.31
C PRO A 72 -9.28 -6.33 -3.98
N GLN A 73 -8.85 -5.30 -4.72
CA GLN A 73 -7.61 -4.57 -4.49
C GLN A 73 -7.81 -3.34 -3.57
N TYR A 74 -8.86 -3.30 -2.75
CA TYR A 74 -9.11 -2.21 -1.80
C TYR A 74 -8.25 -2.32 -0.54
N GLU A 75 -8.08 -3.54 -0.01
CA GLU A 75 -7.40 -3.82 1.26
C GLU A 75 -6.40 -4.98 1.18
N ASP A 76 -6.13 -5.48 -0.03
CA ASP A 76 -5.32 -6.67 -0.31
C ASP A 76 -3.86 -6.59 0.15
N ARG A 77 -3.30 -5.38 0.30
CA ARG A 77 -1.91 -5.17 0.74
C ARG A 77 -1.76 -5.03 2.25
N ILE A 78 -2.86 -4.93 3.01
CA ILE A 78 -2.79 -4.78 4.48
C ILE A 78 -1.95 -5.90 5.13
N PRO A 79 -2.11 -7.19 4.80
CA PRO A 79 -1.31 -8.25 5.42
C PRO A 79 0.20 -8.08 5.18
N GLN A 80 0.60 -7.73 3.95
CA GLN A 80 2.01 -7.49 3.59
C GLN A 80 2.57 -6.27 4.32
N TRP A 81 1.80 -5.18 4.38
CA TRP A 81 2.16 -3.96 5.10
C TRP A 81 2.32 -4.18 6.61
N LEU A 82 1.47 -5.02 7.22
CA LEU A 82 1.58 -5.41 8.64
C LEU A 82 2.83 -6.23 8.89
N ALA A 83 3.15 -7.16 7.99
CA ALA A 83 4.35 -7.99 8.05
C ALA A 83 5.65 -7.23 7.68
N GLY A 84 5.55 -5.99 7.19
CA GLY A 84 6.70 -5.22 6.68
C GLY A 84 7.30 -5.82 5.40
N GLN A 85 6.54 -6.65 4.67
CA GLN A 85 6.97 -7.25 3.41
C GLN A 85 6.88 -6.23 2.29
N LEU A 86 7.97 -6.04 1.55
CA LEU A 86 8.05 -5.09 0.44
C LEU A 86 7.85 -5.82 -0.89
N SER A 87 7.07 -5.22 -1.78
CA SER A 87 6.87 -5.68 -3.16
C SER A 87 7.81 -4.96 -4.12
N PRO A 88 8.34 -5.63 -5.17
CA PRO A 88 9.13 -4.94 -6.19
C PRO A 88 8.33 -3.87 -6.92
N VAL A 89 8.93 -2.70 -7.12
CA VAL A 89 8.41 -1.62 -7.96
C VAL A 89 8.91 -1.82 -9.38
N LEU A 90 8.00 -1.76 -10.36
CA LEU A 90 8.33 -1.88 -11.77
C LEU A 90 8.58 -0.49 -12.38
N PHE A 91 9.64 -0.37 -13.18
CA PHE A 91 10.02 0.84 -13.91
C PHE A 91 9.97 0.62 -15.43
N PRO A 92 8.81 0.31 -16.01
CA PRO A 92 8.69 0.08 -17.45
C PRO A 92 8.94 1.37 -18.22
N ARG A 93 9.81 1.31 -19.24
CA ARG A 93 10.02 2.41 -20.20
C ARG A 93 9.06 2.35 -21.38
N ALA A 94 8.47 1.18 -21.62
CA ALA A 94 7.43 0.96 -22.61
C ALA A 94 6.38 -0.01 -22.06
N ALA A 95 5.14 0.06 -22.59
CA ALA A 95 4.05 -0.83 -22.16
C ALA A 95 4.38 -2.31 -22.35
N ALA A 96 5.16 -2.66 -23.37
CA ALA A 96 5.61 -4.03 -23.64
C ALA A 96 6.55 -4.61 -22.55
N GLU A 97 7.10 -3.76 -21.67
CA GLU A 97 7.94 -4.19 -20.54
C GLU A 97 7.10 -4.60 -19.31
N LEU A 98 5.78 -4.36 -19.32
CA LEU A 98 4.90 -4.82 -18.26
C LEU A 98 4.68 -6.35 -18.38
N PRO A 99 4.84 -7.12 -17.28
CA PRO A 99 4.61 -8.55 -17.31
C PRO A 99 3.15 -8.87 -17.64
N ALA A 100 2.92 -9.72 -18.64
CA ALA A 100 1.57 -10.08 -19.10
C ALA A 100 0.78 -10.83 -18.03
N ASP A 101 1.46 -11.63 -17.19
CA ASP A 101 0.90 -12.34 -16.03
C ASP A 101 0.53 -11.40 -14.87
N ARG A 102 0.99 -10.15 -14.89
CA ARG A 102 0.66 -9.10 -13.92
C ARG A 102 -0.15 -7.96 -14.52
N THR A 103 -0.69 -8.13 -15.73
CA THR A 103 -1.53 -7.14 -16.41
C THR A 103 -2.99 -7.58 -16.41
N GLU A 104 -3.85 -6.84 -15.71
CA GLU A 104 -5.29 -7.15 -15.62
C GLU A 104 -6.10 -6.48 -16.73
N ALA A 105 -5.75 -5.25 -17.10
CA ALA A 105 -6.46 -4.49 -18.14
C ALA A 105 -5.52 -3.51 -18.85
N THR A 106 -5.90 -3.09 -20.07
CA THR A 106 -5.22 -2.04 -20.83
C THR A 106 -6.23 -0.98 -21.23
N LEU A 107 -5.92 0.29 -20.95
CA LEU A 107 -6.73 1.44 -21.32
C LEU A 107 -5.92 2.35 -22.25
N THR A 108 -6.40 2.53 -23.49
CA THR A 108 -5.82 3.48 -24.44
C THR A 108 -6.52 4.83 -24.31
N LEU A 109 -5.77 5.86 -23.95
CA LEU A 109 -6.26 7.23 -23.89
C LEU A 109 -5.93 7.96 -25.19
N THR A 110 -6.95 8.34 -25.94
CA THR A 110 -6.81 9.19 -27.12
C THR A 110 -7.26 10.60 -26.80
N PRO A 111 -6.49 11.66 -27.18
CA PRO A 111 -6.98 13.02 -27.06
C PRO A 111 -8.32 13.15 -27.79
N ARG A 112 -9.25 13.93 -27.23
CA ARG A 112 -10.33 14.46 -28.07
C ARG A 112 -9.68 15.41 -29.08
N GLY A 113 -10.02 15.24 -30.36
CA GLY A 113 -9.64 16.19 -31.40
C GLY A 113 -10.15 17.60 -31.09
N PRO A 114 -9.66 18.62 -31.81
CA PRO A 114 -10.14 19.99 -31.66
C PRO A 114 -11.65 20.11 -31.90
#